data_AF-A0A3C0B7F6-F1
#
_entry.id   AF-A0A3C0B7F6-F1
#
_cell.length_a   1.000
_cell.length_b   1.000
_cell.length_c   1.000
_cell.angle_alpha   90.00
_cell.angle_beta   90.00
_cell.angle_gamma   90.00
#
_symmetry.space_group_name_H-M   'P 1'
#
loop_
_entity.id
_entity.type
_entity.pdbx_description
1 polymer ?
#
loop_
_entity_poly.entity_id
_entity_poly.type
_entity_poly.pdbx_seq_one_letter_code
_entity_poly.pdbx_strand_id
1 'polypeptide(L)'
;GARKGLADTALKTADAGYLTRRLVDVAQDVVITEADCGTLRGLTTTALKKNEEVVETLYDRILGRVTLHDIYHPQTGELIVEAGEELTEEISAVIEDSPVESVEIRSVLTCE
;
A
#
# COMPACT_ATOMS: atom_id res chain seq x y z
N GLY A 1 -10.17 35.42 -15.23
CA GLY A 1 -10.29 34.18 -14.44
C GLY A 1 -10.63 32.97 -15.30
N ALA A 2 -11.85 32.90 -15.83
CA ALA A 2 -12.41 31.67 -16.44
C ALA A 2 -11.68 31.12 -17.68
N ARG A 3 -11.22 31.99 -18.61
CA ARG A 3 -10.53 31.54 -19.84
C ARG A 3 -9.21 30.80 -19.59
N LYS A 4 -8.44 31.23 -18.59
CA LYS A 4 -7.17 30.57 -18.22
C LYS A 4 -7.45 29.20 -17.60
N GLY A 5 -8.45 29.11 -16.71
CA GLY A 5 -8.86 27.84 -16.11
C GLY A 5 -9.30 26.81 -17.17
N LEU A 6 -10.06 27.22 -18.18
CA LEU A 6 -10.48 26.33 -19.27
C LEU A 6 -9.28 25.83 -20.11
N ALA A 7 -8.32 26.71 -20.40
CA ALA A 7 -7.11 26.33 -21.13
C ALA A 7 -6.20 25.40 -20.29
N ASP A 8 -6.01 25.69 -19.01
CA ASP A 8 -5.22 24.86 -18.09
C ASP A 8 -5.86 23.48 -17.91
N THR A 9 -7.20 23.41 -17.81
CA THR A 9 -7.93 22.13 -17.74
C THR A 9 -7.77 21.33 -19.02
N ALA A 10 -7.87 21.96 -20.20
CA ALA A 10 -7.67 21.28 -21.47
C ALA A 10 -6.25 20.71 -21.60
N LEU A 11 -5.23 21.49 -21.20
CA LEU A 11 -3.83 21.05 -21.23
C LEU A 11 -3.59 19.88 -20.26
N LYS A 12 -4.06 20.00 -19.01
CA LYS A 12 -3.94 18.93 -18.01
C LYS A 12 -4.66 17.65 -18.42
N THR A 13 -5.76 17.76 -19.16
CA THR A 13 -6.49 16.60 -19.70
C THR A 13 -5.64 15.86 -20.74
N ALA A 14 -4.97 16.60 -21.63
CA ALA A 14 -4.06 16.02 -22.61
C ALA A 14 -2.85 15.35 -21.95
N ASP A 15 -2.25 15.99 -20.93
CA ASP A 15 -1.12 15.45 -20.19
C ASP A 15 -1.50 14.18 -19.41
N ALA A 16 -2.68 14.16 -18.78
CA ALA A 16 -3.18 12.98 -18.10
C ALA A 16 -3.37 11.80 -19.06
N GLY A 17 -3.97 12.03 -20.24
CA GLY A 17 -4.13 11.00 -21.27
C GLY A 17 -2.80 10.49 -21.84
N TYR A 18 -1.80 11.37 -21.95
CA TYR A 18 -0.46 10.99 -22.36
C TYR A 18 0.24 10.11 -21.32
N LEU A 19 0.13 10.49 -20.05
CA LEU A 19 0.71 9.73 -18.94
C LEU A 19 0.08 8.34 -18.82
N THR A 20 -1.25 8.24 -18.89
CA THR A 20 -1.94 6.93 -18.80
C THR A 20 -1.52 5.99 -19.91
N ARG A 21 -1.39 6.48 -21.15
CA ARG A 21 -0.87 5.67 -22.27
C ARG A 21 0.53 5.14 -21.98
N ARG A 22 1.45 6.01 -21.53
CA ARG A 22 2.82 5.58 -21.20
C ARG A 22 2.87 4.56 -20.06
N LEU A 23 2.02 4.70 -19.05
CA LEU A 23 1.94 3.73 -17.96
C LEU A 23 1.42 2.38 -18.46
N VAL A 24 0.42 2.37 -19.34
CA VAL A 24 -0.08 1.14 -19.99
C VAL A 24 1.01 0.48 -20.82
N ASP A 25 1.73 1.26 -21.65
CA ASP A 25 2.80 0.73 -22.51
C ASP A 25 3.90 0.00 -21.69
N VAL A 26 4.12 0.38 -20.42
CA VAL A 26 5.12 -0.25 -19.53
C VAL A 26 4.53 -1.42 -18.73
N ALA A 27 3.27 -1.33 -18.32
CA ALA A 27 2.65 -2.31 -17.41
C ALA A 27 1.79 -3.38 -18.11
N GLN A 28 1.57 -3.28 -19.42
CA GLN A 28 0.65 -4.16 -20.18
C GLN A 28 0.96 -5.66 -20.07
N ASP A 29 2.23 -6.02 -19.87
CA ASP A 29 2.68 -7.42 -19.83
C ASP A 29 2.77 -7.96 -18.38
N VAL A 30 2.30 -7.20 -17.38
CA VAL A 30 2.30 -7.61 -15.97
C VAL A 30 0.98 -8.31 -15.65
N VAL A 31 1.05 -9.63 -15.44
CA VAL A 31 -0.10 -10.49 -15.12
C VAL A 31 0.18 -11.36 -13.89
N ILE A 32 -0.86 -11.70 -13.12
CA ILE A 32 -0.75 -12.61 -11.98
C ILE A 32 -0.62 -14.04 -12.53
N THR A 33 0.52 -14.69 -12.31
CA THR A 33 0.80 -16.05 -12.83
C THR A 33 0.74 -17.14 -11.78
N GLU A 34 0.85 -16.79 -10.50
CA GLU A 34 0.89 -17.72 -9.37
C GLU A 34 0.26 -17.10 -8.12
N ALA A 35 -0.10 -17.95 -7.16
CA ALA A 35 -0.74 -17.53 -5.91
C ALA A 35 0.26 -17.10 -4.84
N ASP A 36 1.43 -17.73 -4.78
CA ASP A 36 2.50 -17.42 -3.83
C ASP A 36 3.87 -17.74 -4.44
N CYS A 37 4.73 -16.73 -4.56
CA CYS A 37 6.12 -16.85 -5.00
C CYS A 37 7.07 -17.38 -3.91
N GLY A 38 6.60 -17.48 -2.67
CA GLY A 38 7.38 -17.94 -1.52
C GLY A 38 8.45 -16.93 -1.07
N THR A 39 8.43 -15.70 -1.58
CA THR A 39 9.42 -14.69 -1.20
C THR A 39 9.40 -14.43 0.31
N LEU A 40 10.59 -14.36 0.89
CA LEU A 40 10.84 -13.95 2.28
C LEU A 40 11.20 -12.46 2.36
N ARG A 41 11.04 -11.73 1.24
CA ARG A 41 11.38 -10.32 1.14
C ARG A 41 10.10 -9.49 1.05
N GLY A 42 10.03 -8.45 1.84
CA GLY A 42 8.92 -7.51 1.84
C GLY A 42 9.39 -6.08 2.05
N LEU A 43 8.42 -5.21 2.29
CA LEU A 43 8.64 -3.80 2.59
C LEU A 43 8.08 -3.48 3.96
N THR A 44 8.89 -2.82 4.79
CA THR A 44 8.43 -2.26 6.05
C THR A 44 7.55 -1.05 5.76
N THR A 45 6.32 -1.08 6.24
CA THR A 45 5.32 -0.02 6.08
C THR A 45 5.00 0.58 7.44
N THR A 46 5.02 1.91 7.50
CA THR A 46 4.73 2.73 8.68
C THR A 46 3.71 3.80 8.33
N ALA A 47 3.04 4.39 9.31
CA ALA A 47 2.20 5.57 9.08
C ALA A 47 3.00 6.69 8.38
N LEU A 48 2.42 7.31 7.36
CA LEU A 48 3.07 8.38 6.60
C LEU A 48 2.91 9.70 7.36
N LYS A 49 4.00 10.20 7.95
CA LYS A 49 4.01 11.48 8.67
C LYS A 49 4.72 12.55 7.83
N LYS A 50 4.10 13.73 7.72
CA LYS A 50 4.71 14.91 7.11
C LYS A 50 4.80 16.00 8.17
N ASN A 51 6.02 16.21 8.67
CA ASN A 51 6.28 16.97 9.89
C ASN A 51 5.58 16.31 11.09
N GLU A 52 4.62 17.00 11.71
CA GLU A 52 3.83 16.52 12.84
C GLU A 52 2.42 16.04 12.44
N GLU A 53 2.07 16.15 11.16
CA GLU A 53 0.76 15.73 10.65
C GLU A 53 0.84 14.31 10.06
N VAL A 54 -0.09 13.45 10.48
CA VAL A 54 -0.27 12.13 9.87
C VAL A 54 -1.02 12.33 8.56
N VAL A 55 -0.36 12.05 7.44
CA VAL A 55 -0.93 12.15 6.09
C VAL A 55 -1.73 10.90 5.74
N GLU A 56 -1.20 9.73 6.09
CA GLU A 56 -1.88 8.44 5.98
C GLU A 56 -1.58 7.62 7.24
N THR A 57 -2.62 6.98 7.78
CA THR A 57 -2.51 6.11 8.96
C THR A 57 -1.78 4.81 8.63
N LEU A 58 -1.43 3.99 9.63
CA LEU A 58 -0.87 2.67 9.34
C LEU A 58 -1.95 1.79 8.71
N TYR A 59 -3.18 1.83 9.24
CA TYR A 59 -4.38 1.21 8.69
C TYR A 59 -4.51 1.39 7.18
N ASP A 60 -4.54 2.64 6.70
CA ASP A 60 -4.78 2.95 5.28
C ASP A 60 -3.69 2.39 4.38
N ARG A 61 -2.47 2.25 4.91
CA ARG A 61 -1.31 1.79 4.13
C ARG A 61 -1.18 0.28 4.05
N ILE A 62 -1.74 -0.45 5.03
CA ILE A 62 -1.61 -1.90 5.13
C ILE A 62 -2.87 -2.65 4.67
N LEU A 63 -4.03 -2.00 4.63
CA LEU A 63 -5.29 -2.62 4.23
C LEU A 63 -5.19 -3.31 2.85
N GLY A 64 -5.65 -4.56 2.77
CA GLY A 64 -5.63 -5.39 1.56
C GLY A 64 -4.24 -5.85 1.13
N ARG A 65 -3.22 -5.69 1.99
CA ARG A 65 -1.88 -6.27 1.79
C ARG A 65 -1.76 -7.60 2.50
N VAL A 66 -0.74 -8.37 2.12
CA VAL A 66 -0.43 -9.66 2.77
C VAL A 66 0.77 -9.47 3.69
N THR A 67 0.69 -9.98 4.91
CA THR A 67 1.78 -9.94 5.89
C THR A 67 2.96 -10.82 5.45
N LEU A 68 4.18 -10.36 5.72
CA LEU A 68 5.37 -11.20 5.51
C LEU A 68 5.67 -12.08 6.74
N HIS A 69 5.41 -11.55 7.93
CA HIS A 69 5.70 -12.18 9.22
C HIS A 69 4.46 -12.13 10.12
N ASP A 70 4.41 -13.05 11.08
CA ASP A 70 3.42 -13.02 12.16
C ASP A 70 3.48 -11.68 12.91
N ILE A 71 2.32 -11.10 13.18
CA ILE A 71 2.21 -9.87 13.95
C ILE A 71 1.64 -10.21 15.32
N TYR A 72 2.38 -9.85 16.35
CA TYR A 72 1.98 -10.03 17.74
C TYR A 72 1.66 -8.68 18.38
N HIS A 73 0.64 -8.65 19.23
CA HIS A 73 0.34 -7.48 20.02
C HIS A 73 1.45 -7.24 21.06
N PRO A 74 2.16 -6.09 21.05
CA PRO A 74 3.38 -5.90 21.85
C PRO A 74 3.17 -6.01 23.37
N GLN A 75 1.95 -5.74 23.85
CA GLN A 75 1.64 -5.75 25.29
C GLN A 75 1.08 -7.08 25.80
N THR A 76 0.27 -7.78 25.00
CA THR A 76 -0.40 -9.01 25.42
C THR A 76 0.35 -10.26 24.95
N GLY A 77 1.18 -10.12 23.91
CA GLY A 77 1.85 -11.24 23.25
C GLY A 77 0.89 -12.12 22.43
N GLU A 78 -0.35 -11.68 22.25
CA GLU A 78 -1.33 -12.40 21.44
C GLU A 78 -1.03 -12.21 19.96
N LEU A 79 -1.19 -13.29 19.19
CA LEU A 79 -1.07 -13.26 17.74
C LEU A 79 -2.27 -12.51 17.15
N ILE A 80 -1.99 -11.45 16.39
CA ILE A 80 -3.01 -10.66 15.68
C ILE A 80 -3.31 -11.28 14.31
N VAL A 81 -2.27 -11.64 13.56
CA VAL A 81 -2.38 -12.19 12.21
C VAL A 81 -1.15 -13.03 11.88
N GLU A 82 -1.37 -14.16 11.18
CA GLU A 82 -0.29 -15.07 10.75
C GLU A 82 0.44 -14.53 9.51
N ALA A 83 1.67 -14.98 9.31
CA ALA A 83 2.43 -14.71 8.09
C ALA A 83 1.71 -15.26 6.85
N GLY A 84 1.57 -14.44 5.81
CA GLY A 84 0.92 -14.84 4.56
C GLY A 84 -0.59 -14.62 4.53
N GLU A 85 -1.18 -14.09 5.59
CA GLU A 85 -2.59 -13.71 5.62
C GLU A 85 -2.83 -12.28 5.09
N GLU A 86 -4.01 -12.08 4.52
CA GLU A 86 -4.47 -10.77 4.06
C GLU A 86 -4.92 -9.91 5.23
N LEU A 87 -4.46 -8.66 5.24
CA LEU A 87 -4.85 -7.64 6.21
C LEU A 87 -6.22 -7.08 5.85
N THR A 88 -7.26 -7.66 6.44
CA THR A 88 -8.65 -7.20 6.32
C THR A 88 -8.90 -5.94 7.15
N GLU A 89 -10.09 -5.34 7.00
CA GLU A 89 -10.51 -4.16 7.79
C GLU A 89 -10.44 -4.43 9.30
N GLU A 90 -10.90 -5.61 9.74
CA GLU A 90 -10.90 -6.00 11.15
C GLU A 90 -9.47 -6.14 11.71
N ILE A 91 -8.60 -6.85 10.98
CA ILE A 91 -7.21 -7.06 11.39
C ILE A 91 -6.46 -5.73 11.40
N SER A 92 -6.65 -4.92 10.36
CA SER A 92 -5.97 -3.62 10.23
C SER A 92 -6.39 -2.66 11.34
N ALA A 93 -7.65 -2.68 11.76
CA ALA A 93 -8.13 -1.90 12.90
C ALA A 93 -7.48 -2.33 14.22
N VAL A 94 -7.36 -3.65 14.45
CA VAL A 94 -6.64 -4.18 15.63
C VAL A 94 -5.18 -3.74 15.63
N ILE A 95 -4.52 -3.72 14.47
CA ILE A 95 -3.13 -3.27 14.35
C ILE A 95 -3.03 -1.76 14.65
N GLU A 96 -3.93 -0.93 14.12
CA GLU A 96 -3.92 0.52 14.38
C GLU A 96 -4.19 0.87 15.85
N ASP A 97 -5.10 0.14 16.51
CA ASP A 97 -5.39 0.32 17.94
C ASP A 97 -4.28 -0.26 18.85
N SER A 98 -3.39 -1.08 18.29
CA SER A 98 -2.24 -1.64 18.99
C SER A 98 -1.02 -0.70 18.92
N PRO A 99 -0.06 -0.81 19.84
CA PRO A 99 1.19 -0.02 19.80
C PRO A 99 2.19 -0.51 18.72
N VAL A 100 1.71 -1.10 17.63
CA VAL A 100 2.54 -1.53 16.49
C VAL A 100 2.87 -0.32 15.62
N GLU A 101 4.15 0.02 15.50
CA GLU A 101 4.58 1.18 14.71
C GLU A 101 4.81 0.87 13.23
N SER A 102 5.09 -0.40 12.91
CA SER A 102 5.46 -0.83 11.57
C SER A 102 5.08 -2.27 11.29
N VAL A 103 4.68 -2.55 10.06
CA VAL A 103 4.35 -3.90 9.58
C VAL A 103 5.18 -4.23 8.35
N GLU A 104 5.73 -5.43 8.28
CA GLU A 104 6.36 -5.94 7.06
C GLU A 104 5.31 -6.62 6.17
N ILE A 105 5.13 -6.08 4.97
CA ILE A 105 4.16 -6.57 3.98
C ILE A 105 4.88 -7.15 2.76
N ARG A 106 4.23 -8.11 2.10
CA ARG A 106 4.63 -8.58 0.77
C ARG A 106 4.39 -7.48 -0.27
N SER A 107 5.28 -7.41 -1.26
CA SER A 107 5.26 -6.38 -2.30
C SER A 107 5.54 -6.97 -3.67
N VAL A 108 4.87 -6.42 -4.69
CA VAL A 108 5.14 -6.74 -6.10
C VAL A 108 6.58 -6.39 -6.52
N LEU A 109 7.27 -5.53 -5.77
CA LEU A 109 8.67 -5.16 -6.04
C LEU A 109 9.68 -6.20 -5.53
N THR A 110 9.26 -7.10 -4.64
CA THR A 110 10.11 -8.12 -4.01
C THR A 110 9.63 -9.54 -4.32
N CYS A 111 8.68 -9.68 -5.24
CA CYS A 111 8.25 -10.96 -5.80
C CYS A 111 9.38 -11.56 -6.63
N GLU A 112 9.62 -12.86 -6.46
CA GLU A 112 10.61 -13.64 -7.24
C GLU A 112 9.92 -14.53 -8.26
#